data_AF-A0A944WX95-F1
#
_entry.id   AF-A0A944WX95-F1
#
_cell.length_a   1.000
_cell.length_b   1.000
_cell.length_c   1.000
_cell.angle_alpha   90.00
_cell.angle_beta   90.00
_cell.angle_gamma   90.00
#
_symmetry.space_group_name_H-M   'P 1'
#
loop_
_entity.id
_entity.type
_entity.pdbx_description
1 polymer ?
#
loop_
_entity_poly.entity_id
_entity_poly.type
_entity_poly.pdbx_seq_one_letter_code
_entity_poly.pdbx_strand_id
1 'polypeptide(L)'
;MAPKNNPLKLNKLQLKTLTLLQELASHPESGTPEPDTGNVTISTFPNPHGDHFHLGSGVVMSKDANGLRNEAVWTALARKGLAIPSFPLAIKLTPAGLGYDTGAMSAILHKSDH
;
A
#
# COMPACT_ATOMS: atom_id res chain seq x y z
N MET A 1 -15.36 -8.15 -0.85
CA MET A 1 -16.42 -7.35 -0.20
C MET A 1 -16.01 -5.89 -0.21
N ALA A 2 -16.94 -4.93 -0.07
CA ALA A 2 -16.56 -3.54 0.16
C ALA A 2 -15.92 -3.41 1.56
N PRO A 3 -14.98 -2.48 1.78
CA PRO A 3 -14.41 -2.27 3.10
C PRO A 3 -15.53 -1.96 4.09
N LYS A 4 -15.47 -2.52 5.30
CA LYS A 4 -16.48 -2.25 6.36
C LYS A 4 -16.52 -0.76 6.71
N ASN A 5 -15.43 -0.02 6.48
CA ASN A 5 -15.33 1.41 6.69
C ASN A 5 -14.56 2.09 5.53
N ASN A 6 -15.24 2.78 4.61
CA ASN A 6 -14.60 3.51 3.50
C ASN A 6 -15.10 4.97 3.40
N PRO A 7 -14.90 5.81 4.44
CA PRO A 7 -15.45 7.16 4.49
C PRO A 7 -14.87 8.08 3.41
N LEU A 8 -13.64 7.81 2.95
CA LEU A 8 -12.97 8.59 1.92
C LEU A 8 -13.38 8.19 0.49
N LYS A 9 -14.28 7.20 0.36
CA LYS A 9 -14.83 6.68 -0.90
C LYS A 9 -13.74 6.25 -1.89
N LEU A 10 -12.71 5.58 -1.38
CA LEU A 10 -11.64 5.02 -2.21
C LEU A 10 -12.22 3.94 -3.13
N ASN A 11 -11.80 3.94 -4.40
CA ASN A 11 -12.16 2.87 -5.32
C ASN A 11 -11.35 1.59 -5.03
N LYS A 12 -11.72 0.47 -5.67
CA LYS A 12 -11.06 -0.83 -5.45
C LYS A 12 -9.54 -0.79 -5.70
N LEU A 13 -9.10 -0.07 -6.73
CA LEU A 13 -7.67 0.02 -7.06
C LEU A 13 -6.93 0.80 -5.97
N GLN A 14 -7.46 1.94 -5.52
CA GLN A 14 -6.89 2.74 -4.44
C GLN A 14 -6.82 1.97 -3.11
N LEU A 15 -7.87 1.22 -2.77
CA LEU A 15 -7.89 0.38 -1.57
C LEU A 15 -6.80 -0.70 -1.60
N LYS A 16 -6.67 -1.42 -2.72
CA LYS A 16 -5.62 -2.43 -2.90
C LYS A 16 -4.24 -1.80 -2.82
N THR A 17 -4.01 -0.68 -3.51
CA THR A 17 -2.72 0.03 -3.45
C THR A 17 -2.38 0.46 -2.04
N LEU A 18 -3.32 1.09 -1.32
CA LEU A 18 -3.07 1.52 0.06
C LEU A 18 -2.73 0.33 0.96
N THR A 19 -3.41 -0.80 0.79
CA THR A 19 -3.13 -2.03 1.54
C THR A 19 -1.70 -2.53 1.30
N LEU A 20 -1.26 -2.56 0.04
CA LEU A 20 0.10 -2.98 -0.31
C LEU A 20 1.16 -2.01 0.23
N LEU A 21 0.89 -0.71 0.19
CA LEU A 21 1.78 0.31 0.76
C LEU A 21 1.86 0.20 2.29
N GLN A 22 0.75 -0.11 2.98
CA GLN A 22 0.73 -0.33 4.43
C GLN A 22 1.57 -1.55 4.82
N GLU A 23 1.45 -2.64 4.05
CA GLU A 23 2.30 -3.82 4.27
C GLU A 23 3.78 -3.47 4.03
N LEU A 24 4.13 -2.78 2.93
CA LEU A 24 5.51 -2.31 2.69
C LEU A 24 6.04 -1.41 3.82
N ALA A 25 5.18 -0.56 4.38
CA ALA A 25 5.55 0.30 5.50
C ALA A 25 5.80 -0.47 6.80
N SER A 26 5.22 -1.66 6.96
CA SER A 26 5.38 -2.48 8.16
C SER A 26 6.70 -3.26 8.20
N HIS A 27 7.40 -3.33 7.07
CA HIS A 27 8.63 -4.11 6.89
C HIS A 27 9.87 -3.21 6.84
N PRO A 28 10.89 -3.45 7.69
CA PRO A 28 12.11 -2.63 7.73
C PRO A 28 12.89 -2.57 6.41
N GLU A 29 12.78 -3.59 5.56
CA GLU A 29 13.46 -3.64 4.25
C GLU A 29 12.85 -2.69 3.20
N SER A 30 11.62 -2.22 3.40
CA SER A 30 10.91 -1.38 2.42
C SER A 30 10.35 -0.09 3.00
N GLY A 31 10.17 -0.02 4.32
CA GLY A 31 9.62 1.13 5.04
C GLY A 31 10.64 1.77 5.98
N THR A 32 10.85 3.08 5.83
CA THR A 32 11.68 3.89 6.72
C THR A 32 10.79 4.85 7.52
N PRO A 33 10.58 4.62 8.83
CA PRO A 33 9.81 5.53 9.68
C PRO A 33 10.47 6.91 9.83
N GLU A 34 9.66 7.96 9.91
CA GLU A 34 10.07 9.33 10.20
C GLU A 34 9.54 9.73 11.59
N PRO A 35 10.37 9.69 12.65
CA PRO A 35 9.92 9.88 14.03
C PRO A 35 9.20 11.21 14.28
N ASP A 36 9.65 12.29 13.66
CA ASP A 36 9.10 13.64 13.89
C ASP A 36 7.69 13.83 13.33
N THR A 37 7.33 13.07 12.29
CA THR A 37 6.06 13.24 11.57
C THR A 37 5.12 12.05 11.75
N GLY A 38 5.64 10.89 12.16
CA GLY A 38 4.92 9.62 12.17
C GLY A 38 4.66 9.06 10.77
N ASN A 39 5.27 9.64 9.73
CA ASN A 39 5.18 9.09 8.39
C ASN A 39 6.07 7.86 8.25
N VAL A 40 5.80 7.04 7.23
CA VAL A 40 6.73 5.98 6.79
C VAL A 40 7.01 6.16 5.31
N THR A 41 8.28 6.33 4.96
CA THR A 41 8.74 6.43 3.57
C THR A 41 8.92 5.03 2.99
N ILE A 42 8.33 4.80 1.81
CA ILE A 42 8.47 3.58 1.02
C ILE A 42 9.21 3.95 -0.27
N SER A 43 10.41 3.41 -0.44
CA SER A 43 11.27 3.64 -1.62
C SER A 43 11.68 2.35 -2.33
N THR A 44 11.43 1.20 -1.72
CA THR A 44 11.69 -0.12 -2.32
C THR A 44 10.36 -0.76 -2.66
N PHE A 45 10.12 -0.93 -3.97
CA PHE A 45 8.93 -1.58 -4.49
C PHE A 45 9.28 -2.97 -5.04
N PRO A 46 8.42 -3.98 -4.79
CA PRO A 46 8.66 -5.32 -5.30
C PRO A 46 8.62 -5.32 -6.83
N ASN A 47 9.45 -6.18 -7.42
CA ASN A 47 9.38 -6.49 -8.83
C ASN A 47 8.53 -7.77 -9.01
N PRO A 48 7.49 -7.76 -9.85
CA PRO A 48 6.72 -8.96 -10.12
C PRO A 48 7.59 -10.02 -10.81
N HIS A 49 7.55 -11.25 -10.30
CA HIS A 49 8.16 -12.42 -10.92
C HIS A 49 7.03 -13.26 -11.53
N GLY A 50 6.74 -13.02 -12.82
CA GLY A 50 5.56 -13.64 -13.45
C GLY A 50 4.26 -13.05 -12.91
N ASP A 51 3.35 -13.90 -12.44
CA ASP A 51 2.00 -13.50 -12.02
C ASP A 51 1.87 -13.15 -10.53
N HIS A 52 2.97 -13.22 -9.76
CA HIS A 52 2.99 -12.86 -8.34
C HIS A 52 4.33 -12.29 -7.86
N PHE A 53 4.35 -11.78 -6.63
CA PHE A 53 5.57 -11.41 -5.89
C PHE A 53 5.37 -11.61 -4.38
N HIS A 54 6.50 -11.70 -3.67
CA HIS A 54 6.50 -11.74 -2.22
C HIS A 54 6.42 -10.33 -1.64
N LEU A 55 5.61 -10.19 -0.61
CA LEU A 55 5.50 -8.97 0.18
C LEU A 55 5.46 -9.35 1.66
N GLY A 56 6.56 -9.12 2.36
CA GLY A 56 6.79 -9.68 3.69
C GLY A 56 6.69 -11.20 3.67
N SER A 57 5.80 -11.75 4.50
CA SER A 57 5.53 -13.20 4.61
C SER A 57 4.45 -13.71 3.67
N GLY A 58 3.81 -12.84 2.87
CA GLY A 58 2.70 -13.22 1.98
C GLY A 58 3.06 -13.14 0.51
N VAL A 59 2.16 -13.70 -0.31
CA VAL A 59 2.20 -13.63 -1.78
C VAL A 59 1.07 -12.74 -2.28
N VAL A 60 1.40 -11.86 -3.23
CA VAL A 60 0.45 -10.96 -3.90
C VAL A 60 0.48 -11.22 -5.40
N MET A 61 -0.70 -11.34 -6.02
CA MET A 61 -0.81 -11.47 -7.47
C MET A 61 -0.48 -10.13 -8.16
N SER A 62 0.30 -10.17 -9.23
CA SER A 62 0.72 -8.99 -10.03
C SER A 62 -0.49 -8.14 -10.47
N LYS A 63 -1.63 -8.77 -10.80
CA LYS A 63 -2.88 -8.09 -11.20
C LYS A 63 -3.46 -7.16 -10.13
N ASP A 64 -3.16 -7.42 -8.85
CA ASP A 64 -3.67 -6.65 -7.72
C ASP A 64 -2.74 -5.48 -7.34
N ALA A 65 -1.52 -5.45 -7.89
CA ALA A 65 -0.49 -4.47 -7.58
C ALA A 65 -0.30 -3.39 -8.66
N ASN A 66 -1.16 -3.37 -9.68
CA ASN A 66 -1.09 -2.40 -10.78
C ASN A 66 -1.07 -0.93 -10.32
N GLY A 67 -1.66 -0.64 -9.15
CA GLY A 67 -1.68 0.72 -8.61
C GLY A 67 -0.37 1.15 -7.93
N LEU A 68 0.58 0.24 -7.66
CA LEU A 68 1.91 0.59 -7.15
C LEU A 68 2.73 1.39 -8.19
N ARG A 69 2.45 1.21 -9.48
CA ARG A 69 3.13 1.92 -10.59
C ARG A 69 2.23 2.94 -11.29
N ASN A 70 1.15 3.39 -10.64
CA ASN A 70 0.17 4.29 -11.22
C ASN A 70 0.12 5.64 -10.47
N GLU A 71 0.65 6.69 -11.10
CA GLU A 71 0.72 8.05 -10.54
C GLU A 71 -0.67 8.62 -10.18
N ALA A 72 -1.71 8.31 -10.95
CA ALA A 72 -3.06 8.79 -10.68
C ALA A 72 -3.62 8.21 -9.38
N VAL A 73 -3.25 6.96 -9.04
CA VAL A 73 -3.63 6.36 -7.75
C VAL A 73 -2.90 7.04 -6.60
N TRP A 74 -1.59 7.30 -6.76
CA TRP A 74 -0.79 8.00 -5.75
C TRP A 74 -1.31 9.41 -5.49
N THR A 75 -1.62 10.14 -6.56
CA THR A 75 -2.23 11.48 -6.51
C THR A 75 -3.59 11.44 -5.80
N ALA A 76 -4.40 10.41 -6.04
CA ALA A 76 -5.69 10.27 -5.38
C ALA A 76 -5.54 10.02 -3.87
N LEU A 77 -4.60 9.18 -3.44
CA LEU A 77 -4.29 8.98 -2.02
C LEU A 77 -3.80 10.28 -1.36
N ALA A 78 -2.98 11.06 -2.08
CA ALA A 78 -2.50 12.35 -1.61
C ALA A 78 -3.62 13.37 -1.41
N ARG A 79 -4.56 13.48 -2.35
CA ARG A 79 -5.76 14.34 -2.23
C ARG A 79 -6.66 13.95 -1.05
N LYS A 80 -6.52 12.73 -0.54
CA LYS A 80 -7.23 12.22 0.64
C LYS A 80 -6.42 12.34 1.93
N GLY A 81 -5.22 12.91 1.88
CA GLY A 81 -4.33 13.08 3.04
C GLY A 81 -3.67 11.78 3.52
N LEU A 82 -3.74 10.70 2.73
CA LEU A 82 -3.26 9.38 3.13
C LEU A 82 -1.78 9.17 2.76
N ALA A 83 -1.26 9.93 1.80
CA ALA A 83 0.09 9.75 1.30
C ALA A 83 0.72 11.05 0.78
N ILE A 84 2.05 11.08 0.71
CA ILE A 84 2.84 12.15 0.10
C ILE A 84 3.70 11.52 -1.01
N PRO A 85 3.34 11.70 -2.29
CA PRO A 85 4.02 11.05 -3.39
C PRO A 85 5.30 11.79 -3.79
N SER A 86 6.33 11.01 -4.12
CA SER A 86 7.53 11.41 -4.86
C SER A 86 7.68 10.47 -6.06
N PHE A 87 6.62 10.37 -6.85
CA PHE A 87 6.53 9.43 -7.98
C PHE A 87 7.64 9.67 -9.02
N PRO A 88 8.23 8.61 -9.62
CA PRO A 88 8.02 7.18 -9.35
C PRO A 88 8.94 6.60 -8.26
N LEU A 89 9.71 7.45 -7.56
CA LEU A 89 10.83 7.03 -6.72
C LEU A 89 10.39 6.53 -5.34
N ALA A 90 9.48 7.26 -4.69
CA ALA A 90 9.07 6.96 -3.33
C ALA A 90 7.67 7.49 -3.02
N ILE A 91 7.05 6.97 -1.97
CA ILE A 91 5.82 7.50 -1.41
C ILE A 91 5.89 7.43 0.11
N LYS A 92 5.43 8.46 0.80
CA LYS A 92 5.27 8.44 2.26
C LYS A 92 3.84 8.13 2.61
N LEU A 93 3.58 7.19 3.50
CA LEU A 93 2.27 7.07 4.14
C LEU A 93 2.22 7.97 5.37
N THR A 94 1.11 8.71 5.50
CA THR A 94 0.82 9.50 6.70
C THR A 94 0.29 8.61 7.81
N PRO A 95 0.23 9.06 9.09
CA PRO A 95 -0.45 8.32 10.14
C PRO A 95 -1.90 7.93 9.77
N ALA A 96 -2.62 8.83 9.07
CA ALA A 96 -3.96 8.54 8.57
C ALA A 96 -3.95 7.45 7.47
N GLY A 97 -2.95 7.46 6.58
CA GLY A 97 -2.74 6.41 5.59
C GLY A 97 -2.42 5.06 6.22
N LEU A 98 -1.52 5.03 7.21
CA LEU A 98 -1.13 3.82 7.93
C LEU A 98 -2.32 3.20 8.70
N GLY A 99 -3.14 4.03 9.34
CA GLY A 99 -4.29 3.58 10.13
C GLY A 99 -5.59 3.37 9.34
N TYR A 100 -5.61 3.58 8.03
CA TYR A 100 -6.84 3.45 7.25
C TYR A 100 -7.24 1.97 7.07
N ASP A 101 -8.43 1.59 7.55
CA ASP A 101 -8.96 0.24 7.31
C ASP A 101 -9.38 0.08 5.84
N THR A 102 -8.57 -0.68 5.09
CA THR A 102 -8.83 -0.95 3.68
C THR A 102 -9.80 -2.11 3.46
N GLY A 103 -10.01 -2.97 4.47
CA GLY A 103 -10.76 -4.22 4.35
C GLY A 103 -10.26 -5.18 3.24
N ALA A 104 -9.08 -4.95 2.67
CA ALA A 104 -8.58 -5.66 1.48
C ALA A 104 -7.41 -6.60 1.78
N MET A 105 -6.77 -6.49 2.95
CA MET A 105 -5.57 -7.26 3.32
C MET A 105 -5.78 -8.78 3.14
N SER A 106 -6.78 -9.35 3.79
CA SER A 106 -7.08 -10.79 3.72
C SER A 106 -7.50 -11.28 2.31
N ALA A 107 -7.84 -10.36 1.40
CA ALA A 107 -8.28 -10.70 0.06
C ALA A 107 -7.16 -10.66 -0.99
N ILE A 108 -6.03 -10.00 -0.70
CA ILE A 108 -4.92 -9.83 -1.67
C ILE A 108 -3.57 -10.33 -1.16
N LEU A 109 -3.40 -10.45 0.16
CA LEU A 109 -2.20 -11.01 0.77
C LEU A 109 -2.49 -12.45 1.21
N HIS A 110 -2.01 -13.40 0.41
CA HIS A 110 -2.12 -14.81 0.73
C HIS A 110 -0.91 -15.21 1.58
N LYS A 111 -1.09 -15.26 2.89
CA LYS A 111 -0.07 -15.80 3.80
C LYS A 111 -0.15 -17.32 3.77
N SER A 112 0.99 -18.01 3.75
CA SER A 112 1.01 -19.45 3.95
C SER A 112 0.59 -19.72 5.39
N ASP A 113 -0.51 -20.46 5.58
CA ASP A 113 -0.88 -20.99 6.88
C ASP A 113 0.24 -21.95 7.31
N HIS A 114 0.92 -21.61 8.41
CA HIS A 114 1.82 -22.53 9.10
C HIS A 114 1.07 -23.18 10.26
#